data_AF-A0A7V1BV68-F1
#
_entry.id   AF-A0A7V1BV68-F1
#
_cell.length_a   1.000
_cell.length_b   1.000
_cell.length_c   1.000
_cell.angle_alpha   90.00
_cell.angle_beta   90.00
_cell.angle_gamma   90.00
#
_symmetry.space_group_name_H-M   'P 1'
#
loop_
_entity.id
_entity.type
_entity.pdbx_description
1 polymer ?
#
loop_
_entity_poly.entity_id
_entity_poly.type
_entity_poly.pdbx_seq_one_letter_code
_entity_poly.pdbx_strand_id
1 'polypeptide(L)'
;METDTAVRPRPGWVTFASVMLFIIGGISVIVAIAEFNQALWLKSYSISIFGEDFVDYSVLWGIIDITIAVLVVYAAIDILRGGKFGLFVAYLFASIAIIRWFFYFPWAPLASLMMMFLGLATIFGLAENEEYFKR
;
A
#
# COMPACT_ATOMS: atom_id res chain seq x y z
N MET A 1 -39.25 17.98 -17.59
CA MET A 1 -38.57 16.88 -16.88
C MET A 1 -37.09 17.07 -17.09
N GLU A 2 -36.44 17.84 -16.22
CA GLU A 2 -34.98 17.86 -16.17
C GLU A 2 -34.52 16.53 -15.58
N THR A 3 -33.90 15.69 -16.39
CA THR A 3 -33.08 14.60 -15.89
C THR A 3 -31.83 15.23 -15.30
N ASP A 4 -31.89 15.59 -14.01
CA ASP A 4 -30.69 15.86 -13.23
C ASP A 4 -29.84 14.60 -13.29
N THR A 5 -28.80 14.61 -14.13
CA THR A 5 -27.80 13.55 -14.16
C THR A 5 -27.02 13.66 -12.87
N ALA A 6 -27.60 13.13 -11.79
CA ALA A 6 -27.02 13.19 -10.46
C ALA A 6 -25.58 12.64 -10.52
N VAL A 7 -24.60 13.55 -10.47
CA VAL A 7 -23.20 13.19 -10.38
C VAL A 7 -23.04 12.49 -9.04
N ARG A 8 -23.02 11.15 -9.04
CA ARG A 8 -22.79 10.40 -7.79
C ARG A 8 -21.46 10.89 -7.19
N PRO A 9 -21.48 11.48 -5.98
CA PRO A 9 -20.28 12.05 -5.38
C PRO A 9 -19.29 10.93 -5.04
N ARG A 10 -17.98 11.24 -5.06
CA ARG A 10 -16.94 10.29 -4.68
C ARG A 10 -17.12 9.91 -3.21
N PRO A 11 -17.20 8.61 -2.85
CA PRO A 11 -17.32 8.20 -1.46
C PRO A 11 -16.11 8.62 -0.62
N GLY A 12 -16.35 8.94 0.66
CA GLY A 12 -15.29 9.27 1.61
C GLY A 12 -14.28 8.13 1.78
N TRP A 13 -14.76 6.90 1.81
CA TRP A 13 -13.94 5.69 1.90
C TRP A 13 -12.97 5.50 0.74
N VAL A 14 -13.37 5.88 -0.48
CA VAL A 14 -12.47 5.85 -1.66
C VAL A 14 -11.36 6.88 -1.51
N THR A 15 -11.69 8.06 -0.98
CA THR A 15 -10.68 9.11 -0.69
C THR A 15 -9.72 8.65 0.40
N PHE A 16 -10.23 8.05 1.47
CA PHE A 16 -9.42 7.44 2.53
C PHE A 16 -8.48 6.38 1.97
N ALA A 17 -8.99 5.44 1.18
CA ALA A 17 -8.18 4.40 0.53
C ALA A 17 -7.07 5.00 -0.33
N SER A 18 -7.36 6.05 -1.10
CA SER A 18 -6.34 6.76 -1.90
C SER A 18 -5.25 7.37 -1.04
N VAL A 19 -5.61 8.01 0.07
CA VAL A 19 -4.62 8.55 1.03
C VAL A 19 -3.78 7.42 1.63
N MET A 20 -4.37 6.28 1.98
CA MET A 20 -3.61 5.13 2.50
C MET A 20 -2.63 4.59 1.47
N LEU A 21 -3.01 4.50 0.19
CA LEU A 21 -2.11 4.09 -0.89
C LEU A 21 -0.96 5.09 -1.10
N PHE A 22 -1.22 6.39 -0.97
CA PHE A 22 -0.15 7.40 -0.99
C PHE A 22 0.81 7.25 0.19
N ILE A 23 0.30 6.98 1.39
CA ILE A 23 1.15 6.73 2.58
C ILE A 23 2.01 5.49 2.36
N ILE A 24 1.42 4.39 1.88
CA ILE A 24 2.16 3.16 1.54
C ILE A 24 3.24 3.47 0.50
N GLY A 25 2.90 4.18 -0.58
CA GLY A 25 3.85 4.59 -1.61
C GLY A 25 4.99 5.44 -1.05
N GLY A 26 4.70 6.42 -0.19
CA GLY A 26 5.71 7.26 0.44
C GLY A 26 6.66 6.48 1.35
N ILE A 27 6.13 5.55 2.14
CA ILE A 27 6.95 4.64 2.96
C ILE A 27 7.83 3.78 2.06
N SER A 28 7.29 3.20 0.98
CA SER A 28 8.06 2.40 0.02
C SER A 28 9.18 3.18 -0.64
N VAL A 29 8.99 4.47 -0.97
CA VAL A 29 10.08 5.32 -1.48
C VAL A 29 11.18 5.50 -0.44
N ILE A 30 10.83 5.78 0.82
CA ILE A 30 11.80 5.96 1.90
C ILE A 30 12.60 4.66 2.11
N VAL A 31 11.93 3.51 2.10
CA VAL A 31 12.57 2.19 2.22
C VAL A 31 13.47 1.92 1.01
N ALA A 32 13.03 2.18 -0.22
CA ALA A 32 13.85 2.00 -1.41
C ALA A 32 15.13 2.85 -1.36
N ILE A 33 15.04 4.11 -0.93
CA ILE A 33 16.22 4.97 -0.73
C ILE A 33 17.15 4.37 0.35
N ALA A 34 16.60 3.84 1.44
CA ALA A 34 17.38 3.22 2.50
C ALA A 34 18.09 1.93 2.02
N GLU A 35 17.42 1.11 1.21
CA GLU A 35 17.97 -0.09 0.54
C GLU A 35 19.16 0.30 -0.36
N PHE A 36 19.00 1.30 -1.24
CA PHE A 36 20.09 1.76 -2.12
C PHE A 36 21.29 2.32 -1.35
N ASN A 37 21.06 2.92 -0.19
CA ASN A 37 22.13 3.46 0.68
C ASN A 37 22.66 2.44 1.71
N GLN A 38 22.19 1.19 1.67
CA GLN A 38 22.56 0.14 2.62
C GLN A 38 22.43 0.58 4.10
N ALA A 39 21.37 1.30 4.43
CA ALA A 39 21.21 1.92 5.75
C ALA A 39 21.25 0.86 6.89
N LEU A 40 22.11 1.10 7.90
CA LEU A 40 22.38 0.13 8.98
C LEU A 40 21.12 -0.30 9.76
N TRP A 41 20.19 0.64 9.98
CA TRP A 41 18.93 0.34 10.68
C TRP A 41 18.07 -0.66 9.90
N LEU A 42 18.09 -0.63 8.56
CA LEU A 42 17.34 -1.57 7.74
C LEU A 42 17.95 -2.98 7.83
N LYS A 43 19.29 -3.08 7.82
CA LYS A 43 20.03 -4.35 8.03
C LYS A 43 19.80 -4.93 9.44
N SER A 44 19.52 -4.11 10.45
CA SER A 44 19.22 -4.58 11.81
C SER A 44 17.81 -5.18 11.96
N TYR A 45 16.86 -4.81 11.09
CA TYR A 45 15.47 -5.30 11.12
C TYR A 45 15.12 -6.23 9.95
N SER A 46 16.05 -6.48 9.03
CA SER A 46 15.85 -7.47 7.98
C SER A 46 15.80 -8.85 8.61
N ILE A 47 14.59 -9.36 8.85
CA ILE A 47 14.37 -10.79 9.04
C ILE A 47 14.92 -11.45 7.79
N SER A 48 16.00 -12.21 7.90
CA SER A 48 16.52 -13.00 6.79
C SER A 48 15.57 -14.16 6.53
N ILE A 49 14.44 -13.88 5.87
CA ILE A 49 13.48 -14.92 5.47
C ILE A 49 14.19 -15.96 4.56
N PHE A 50 15.31 -15.59 3.93
CA PHE A 50 16.12 -16.42 3.04
C PHE A 50 17.51 -16.82 3.60
N GLY A 51 17.77 -16.65 4.91
CA GLY A 51 19.02 -17.05 5.56
C GLY A 51 20.15 -16.00 5.54
N GLU A 52 21.12 -16.17 6.43
CA GLU A 52 22.14 -15.17 6.80
C GLU A 52 23.26 -14.94 5.76
N ASP A 53 23.32 -15.75 4.69
CA ASP A 53 24.51 -15.82 3.81
C ASP A 53 24.30 -15.43 2.35
N PHE A 54 23.10 -15.06 1.91
CA PHE A 54 22.82 -14.94 0.48
C PHE A 54 22.86 -13.49 -0.01
N VAL A 55 24.06 -13.01 -0.37
CA VAL A 55 24.36 -11.93 -1.35
C VAL A 55 23.71 -10.56 -1.04
N ASP A 56 24.47 -9.47 -1.14
CA ASP A 56 24.01 -8.09 -0.86
C ASP A 56 22.97 -7.64 -1.92
N TYR A 57 21.72 -8.14 -1.83
CA TYR A 57 20.61 -7.87 -2.78
C TYR A 57 19.92 -6.53 -2.51
N SER A 58 20.48 -5.64 -1.70
CA SER A 58 19.83 -4.37 -1.34
C SER A 58 19.45 -3.53 -2.56
N VAL A 59 20.24 -3.59 -3.64
CA VAL A 59 19.89 -2.92 -4.91
C VAL A 59 18.63 -3.53 -5.54
N LEU A 60 18.48 -4.86 -5.51
CA LEU A 60 17.31 -5.55 -6.05
C LEU A 60 16.05 -5.26 -5.23
N TRP A 61 16.17 -5.23 -3.89
CA TRP A 61 15.09 -4.82 -3.00
C TRP A 61 14.70 -3.35 -3.19
N GLY A 62 15.68 -2.46 -3.33
CA GLY A 62 15.42 -1.06 -3.67
C GLY A 62 14.65 -0.90 -5.00
N ILE A 63 14.97 -1.70 -6.02
CA ILE A 63 14.23 -1.73 -7.29
C ILE A 63 12.80 -2.26 -7.10
N ILE A 64 12.61 -3.27 -6.26
CA ILE A 64 11.26 -3.79 -5.95
C ILE A 64 10.45 -2.72 -5.24
N ASP A 65 10.98 -2.10 -4.18
CA ASP A 65 10.25 -1.11 -3.39
C ASP A 65 9.94 0.16 -4.18
N ILE A 66 10.84 0.62 -5.06
CA ILE A 66 10.54 1.76 -5.94
C ILE A 66 9.46 1.40 -6.98
N THR A 67 9.47 0.17 -7.50
CA THR A 67 8.44 -0.31 -8.44
C THR A 67 7.08 -0.37 -7.74
N ILE A 68 7.05 -0.91 -6.52
CA ILE A 68 5.86 -0.90 -5.66
C ILE A 68 5.39 0.53 -5.48
N ALA A 69 6.25 1.45 -5.04
CA ALA A 69 5.88 2.85 -4.81
C ALA A 69 5.20 3.49 -6.03
N VAL A 70 5.75 3.29 -7.23
CA VAL A 70 5.16 3.79 -8.48
C VAL A 70 3.78 3.17 -8.72
N LEU A 71 3.62 1.86 -8.55
CA LEU A 71 2.34 1.18 -8.73
C LEU A 71 1.29 1.67 -7.74
N VAL A 72 1.63 1.80 -6.45
CA VAL A 72 0.66 2.22 -5.43
C VAL A 72 0.26 3.68 -5.60
N VAL A 73 1.20 4.56 -5.98
CA VAL A 73 0.91 5.98 -6.26
C VAL A 73 0.03 6.11 -7.50
N TYR A 74 0.32 5.36 -8.56
CA TYR A 74 -0.54 5.34 -9.74
C TYR A 74 -1.94 4.82 -9.38
N ALA A 75 -2.03 3.74 -8.61
CA ALA A 75 -3.30 3.19 -8.14
C ALA A 75 -4.08 4.19 -7.27
N ALA A 76 -3.41 4.95 -6.41
CA ALA A 76 -4.02 5.98 -5.59
C ALA A 76 -4.74 7.04 -6.44
N ILE A 77 -4.14 7.44 -7.56
CA ILE A 77 -4.74 8.38 -8.52
C ILE A 77 -5.87 7.70 -9.30
N ASP A 78 -5.66 6.45 -9.74
CA ASP A 78 -6.63 5.70 -10.53
C ASP A 78 -7.94 5.45 -9.76
N ILE A 79 -7.86 5.09 -8.48
CA ILE A 79 -9.07 4.89 -7.67
C ILE A 79 -9.84 6.18 -7.43
N LEU A 80 -9.21 7.36 -7.42
CA LEU A 80 -9.95 8.62 -7.32
C LEU A 80 -10.80 8.89 -8.57
N ARG A 81 -10.50 8.25 -9.69
CA ARG A 81 -11.22 8.35 -10.96
C ARG A 81 -12.23 7.21 -11.18
N GLY A 82 -12.30 6.25 -10.25
CA GLY A 82 -13.13 5.05 -10.38
C GLY A 82 -12.48 3.95 -11.22
N GLY A 83 -11.16 3.98 -11.40
CA GLY A 83 -10.44 3.00 -12.19
C GLY A 83 -10.33 1.63 -11.50
N LYS A 84 -10.56 0.56 -12.28
CA LYS A 84 -10.51 -0.84 -11.82
C LYS A 84 -9.09 -1.35 -11.58
N PHE A 85 -8.11 -0.78 -12.27
CA PHE A 85 -6.70 -1.13 -12.07
C PHE A 85 -6.25 -0.76 -10.67
N GLY A 86 -6.55 0.48 -10.25
CA GLY A 86 -6.26 0.97 -8.93
C GLY A 86 -6.95 0.16 -7.85
N LEU A 87 -8.19 -0.28 -8.09
CA LEU A 87 -8.92 -1.17 -7.17
C LEU A 87 -8.18 -2.50 -6.97
N PHE A 88 -7.77 -3.14 -8.06
CA PHE A 88 -7.00 -4.39 -8.00
C PHE A 88 -5.67 -4.21 -7.24
N VAL A 89 -4.90 -3.18 -7.59
CA VAL A 89 -3.62 -2.87 -6.94
C VAL A 89 -3.82 -2.54 -5.46
N ALA A 90 -4.88 -1.81 -5.11
CA ALA A 90 -5.20 -1.48 -3.73
C ALA A 90 -5.46 -2.72 -2.88
N TYR A 91 -6.29 -3.65 -3.38
CA TYR A 91 -6.54 -4.91 -2.68
C TYR A 91 -5.28 -5.76 -2.53
N LEU A 92 -4.48 -5.87 -3.60
CA LEU A 92 -3.24 -6.64 -3.59
C LEU A 92 -2.26 -6.11 -2.55
N PHE A 93 -1.95 -4.81 -2.60
CA PHE A 93 -0.94 -4.20 -1.74
C PHE A 93 -1.43 -3.97 -0.30
N ALA A 94 -2.72 -3.69 -0.09
CA ALA A 94 -3.26 -3.66 1.27
C ALA A 94 -3.16 -5.04 1.95
N SER A 95 -3.45 -6.12 1.22
CA SER A 95 -3.32 -7.49 1.72
C SER A 95 -1.88 -7.85 2.05
N ILE A 96 -0.94 -7.54 1.13
CA ILE A 96 0.50 -7.74 1.36
C ILE A 96 0.98 -6.92 2.56
N ALA A 97 0.53 -5.67 2.70
CA ALA A 97 0.89 -4.82 3.83
C ALA A 97 0.43 -5.43 5.16
N ILE A 98 -0.81 -5.92 5.25
CA ILE A 98 -1.32 -6.59 6.47
C ILE A 98 -0.44 -7.78 6.84
N ILE A 99 -0.12 -8.65 5.87
CA ILE A 99 0.74 -9.83 6.09
C ILE A 99 2.15 -9.39 6.52
N ARG A 100 2.73 -8.39 5.85
CA ARG A 100 4.06 -7.86 6.17
C ARG A 100 4.10 -7.32 7.60
N TRP A 101 3.12 -6.50 7.98
CA TRP A 101 3.08 -5.90 9.32
C TRP A 101 2.81 -6.92 10.43
N PHE A 102 2.13 -8.04 10.14
CA PHE A 102 2.03 -9.17 11.06
C PHE A 102 3.41 -9.73 11.45
N PHE A 103 4.36 -9.83 10.53
CA PHE A 103 5.72 -10.28 10.85
C PHE A 103 6.50 -9.29 11.74
N TYR A 104 6.18 -8.00 11.70
CA TYR A 104 6.79 -6.99 12.58
C TYR A 104 6.19 -6.98 14.00
N PHE A 105 5.17 -7.79 14.26
CA PHE A 105 4.45 -7.81 15.54
C PHE A 105 5.36 -8.05 16.77
N PRO A 106 6.40 -8.92 16.74
CA PRO A 106 7.28 -9.10 17.89
C PRO A 106 8.09 -7.85 18.27
N TRP A 107 8.41 -6.98 17.31
CA TRP A 107 9.26 -5.80 17.52
C TRP A 107 8.46 -4.50 17.70
N ALA A 108 7.33 -4.36 17.01
CA ALA A 108 6.54 -3.14 16.99
C ALA A 108 5.01 -3.43 17.05
N PRO A 109 4.51 -4.09 18.10
CA PRO A 109 3.15 -4.65 18.13
C PRO A 109 2.04 -3.60 17.92
N LEU A 110 2.17 -2.42 18.54
CA LEU A 110 1.17 -1.36 18.38
C LEU A 110 1.16 -0.82 16.94
N ALA A 111 2.33 -0.55 16.36
CA ALA A 111 2.44 -0.07 14.98
C ALA A 111 1.93 -1.12 13.99
N SER A 112 2.28 -2.39 14.18
CA SER A 112 1.76 -3.51 13.39
C SER A 112 0.24 -3.60 13.43
N LEU A 113 -0.36 -3.54 14.62
CA LEU A 113 -1.82 -3.58 14.77
C LEU A 113 -2.50 -2.41 14.04
N MET A 114 -1.95 -1.20 14.17
CA MET A 114 -2.51 -0.02 13.49
C MET A 114 -2.42 -0.17 11.98
N MET A 115 -1.29 -0.61 11.43
CA MET A 115 -1.12 -0.78 9.99
C MET A 115 -1.99 -1.90 9.44
N MET A 116 -2.14 -3.01 10.17
CA MET A 116 -3.07 -4.08 9.82
C MET A 116 -4.52 -3.57 9.83
N PHE A 117 -4.91 -2.81 10.85
CA PHE A 117 -6.25 -2.22 10.92
C PHE A 117 -6.52 -1.25 9.76
N LEU A 118 -5.56 -0.37 9.43
CA LEU A 118 -5.67 0.55 8.31
C LEU A 118 -5.75 -0.18 6.96
N GLY A 119 -4.99 -1.27 6.80
CA GLY A 119 -5.10 -2.14 5.63
C GLY A 119 -6.49 -2.76 5.50
N LEU A 120 -7.03 -3.31 6.60
CA LEU A 120 -8.39 -3.87 6.64
C LEU A 120 -9.44 -2.80 6.37
N ALA A 121 -9.31 -1.61 6.96
CA ALA A 121 -10.21 -0.48 6.72
C ALA A 121 -10.16 0.00 5.27
N THR A 122 -8.99 -0.04 4.63
CA THR A 122 -8.82 0.28 3.19
C THR A 122 -9.57 -0.73 2.33
N ILE A 123 -9.40 -2.03 2.59
CA ILE A 123 -10.10 -3.10 1.88
C ILE A 123 -11.61 -2.98 2.09
N PHE A 124 -12.05 -2.83 3.34
CA PHE A 124 -13.46 -2.68 3.69
C PHE A 124 -14.08 -1.45 3.00
N GLY A 125 -13.41 -0.29 3.06
CA GLY A 125 -13.91 0.94 2.46
C GLY A 125 -14.05 0.85 0.94
N LEU A 126 -13.16 0.11 0.28
CA LEU A 126 -13.25 -0.16 -1.16
C LEU A 126 -14.34 -1.17 -1.48
N ALA A 127 -14.45 -2.25 -0.71
CA ALA A 127 -15.45 -3.30 -0.88
C ALA A 127 -16.88 -2.76 -0.71
N GLU A 128 -17.11 -1.93 0.30
CA GLU A 128 -18.39 -1.28 0.56
C GLU A 128 -18.78 -0.30 -0.56
N ASN A 129 -17.81 0.19 -1.33
CA ASN A 129 -18.01 1.18 -2.39
C ASN A 129 -17.70 0.64 -3.78
N GLU A 130 -17.80 -0.68 -4.00
CA GLU A 130 -17.48 -1.30 -5.29
C GLU A 130 -18.29 -0.74 -6.47
N GLU A 131 -19.51 -0.27 -6.22
CA GLU A 131 -20.34 0.37 -7.25
C GLU A 131 -19.68 1.58 -7.89
N TYR A 132 -18.81 2.28 -7.15
CA TYR A 132 -18.06 3.42 -7.66
C TYR A 132 -17.14 3.05 -8.84
N PHE A 133 -16.67 1.80 -8.88
CA PHE A 133 -15.74 1.28 -9.89
C PHE A 133 -16.46 0.56 -11.05
N LYS A 134 -17.79 0.53 -11.05
CA LYS A 134 -18.62 -0.07 -12.12
C LYS A 134 -19.03 0.94 -13.21
N ARG A 135 -18.52 2.17 -13.15
CA ARG A 135 -18.71 3.19 -14.19
C ARG A 135 -18.01 2.85 -15.49
#